data_AF-A0A9P6YRK9-F1
#
_entry.id   AF-A0A9P6YRK9-F1
#
_cell.length_a   1.000
_cell.length_b   1.000
_cell.length_c   1.000
_cell.angle_alpha   90.00
_cell.angle_beta   90.00
_cell.angle_gamma   90.00
#
_symmetry.space_group_name_H-M   'P 1'
#
loop_
_entity.id
_entity.type
_entity.pdbx_description
1 polymer ?
#
loop_
_entity_poly.entity_id
_entity_poly.type
_entity_poly.pdbx_seq_one_letter_code
_entity_poly.pdbx_strand_id
1 'polypeptide(L)'
;MATCVSSHGSMISQLRQLRTHFDYATTYTLCRASGPLTSSTICHPYILFTIAEHDRGRNSPAIIFRSIAVKIMKQGNTATLNKEDVNFDARGKTKEVMDKIRDLIGQNDNIPILNNQNLNAYLEELAKQMMPSIVACNLSVQKQVNAVFDFLS
;
A
#
# COMPACT_ATOMS: atom_id res chain seq x y z
N MET A 1 -23.45 9.90 17.91
CA MET A 1 -22.96 9.90 16.51
C MET A 1 -21.64 10.62 16.48
N ALA A 2 -20.52 9.89 16.38
CA ALA A 2 -19.18 10.48 16.30
C ALA A 2 -18.80 10.65 14.83
N THR A 3 -18.75 11.90 14.37
CA THR A 3 -18.33 12.27 13.03
C THR A 3 -16.80 12.12 12.94
N CYS A 4 -16.31 11.06 12.30
CA CYS A 4 -14.88 10.88 12.08
C CYS A 4 -14.41 11.86 11.01
N VAL A 5 -13.70 12.91 11.43
CA VAL A 5 -12.93 13.78 10.55
C VAL A 5 -11.74 12.97 10.03
N SER A 6 -11.91 12.31 8.89
CA SER A 6 -10.87 11.48 8.28
C SER A 6 -10.43 12.13 6.97
N SER A 7 -9.34 12.90 7.02
CA SER A 7 -8.57 13.19 5.81
C SER A 7 -8.11 11.85 5.20
N HIS A 8 -7.98 11.75 3.88
CA HIS A 8 -7.68 10.46 3.22
C HIS A 8 -6.36 9.82 3.72
N GLY A 9 -5.40 10.62 4.21
CA GLY A 9 -4.17 10.10 4.83
C GLY A 9 -4.41 9.35 6.15
N SER A 10 -5.44 9.72 6.91
CA SER A 10 -5.85 9.05 8.16
C SER A 10 -6.40 7.65 7.92
N MET A 11 -6.98 7.38 6.74
CA MET A 11 -7.64 6.11 6.46
C MET A 11 -6.69 5.07 5.88
N ILE A 12 -5.66 5.47 5.12
CA ILE A 12 -4.61 4.56 4.62
C ILE A 12 -3.80 3.96 5.77
N SER A 13 -3.45 4.77 6.77
CA SER A 13 -2.69 4.31 7.95
C SER A 13 -3.46 3.28 8.78
N GLN A 14 -4.80 3.28 8.68
CA GLN A 14 -5.66 2.29 9.31
C GLN A 14 -5.74 0.99 8.52
N LEU A 15 -5.36 0.93 7.23
CA LEU A 15 -5.47 -0.30 6.46
C LEU A 15 -4.66 -1.45 7.08
N ARG A 16 -5.23 -2.65 7.01
CA ARG A 16 -4.59 -3.89 7.42
C ARG A 16 -4.43 -4.79 6.21
N GLN A 17 -3.19 -5.06 5.83
CA GLN A 17 -2.91 -6.04 4.80
C GLN A 17 -2.84 -7.44 5.42
N LEU A 18 -3.87 -8.25 5.18
CA LEU A 18 -3.91 -9.67 5.58
C LEU A 18 -3.64 -10.63 4.42
N ARG A 19 -3.66 -10.12 3.19
CA ARG A 19 -3.64 -10.90 1.96
C ARG A 19 -2.76 -10.20 0.93
N THR A 20 -2.32 -10.97 -0.06
CA THR A 20 -1.61 -10.46 -1.25
C THR A 20 -2.47 -10.58 -2.51
N HIS A 21 -3.78 -10.79 -2.40
CA HIS A 21 -4.70 -10.83 -3.54
C HIS A 21 -5.35 -9.46 -3.75
N PHE A 22 -4.74 -8.65 -4.61
CA PHE A 22 -5.09 -7.25 -4.91
C PHE A 22 -6.30 -7.10 -5.85
N ASP A 23 -6.79 -8.20 -6.42
CA ASP A 23 -8.00 -8.24 -7.24
C ASP A 23 -9.31 -8.24 -6.42
N TYR A 24 -9.25 -8.54 -5.11
CA TYR A 24 -10.42 -8.55 -4.23
C TYR A 24 -10.61 -7.23 -3.48
N ALA A 25 -11.85 -6.70 -3.49
CA ALA A 25 -12.22 -5.52 -2.70
C ALA A 25 -11.86 -5.66 -1.21
N THR A 26 -12.04 -6.87 -0.65
CA THR A 26 -11.77 -7.16 0.77
C THR A 26 -10.33 -6.87 1.21
N THR A 27 -9.38 -6.84 0.27
CA THR A 27 -7.98 -6.49 0.54
C THR A 27 -7.82 -5.03 0.96
N TYR A 28 -8.77 -4.17 0.59
CA TYR A 28 -8.74 -2.72 0.79
C TYR A 28 -9.76 -2.24 1.83
N THR A 29 -10.64 -3.11 2.33
CA THR A 29 -11.69 -2.75 3.31
C THR A 29 -11.32 -3.13 4.74
N LEU A 30 -10.21 -3.81 4.95
CA LEU A 30 -9.76 -4.20 6.29
C LEU A 30 -9.05 -3.03 6.96
N CYS A 31 -9.66 -2.46 8.01
CA CYS A 31 -9.11 -1.37 8.80
C CYS A 31 -8.83 -1.81 10.25
N ARG A 32 -7.81 -1.20 10.87
CA ARG A 32 -7.59 -1.20 12.32
C ARG A 32 -8.61 -0.28 12.98
N ALA A 33 -8.97 -0.55 14.23
CA ALA A 33 -9.77 0.38 15.02
C ALA A 33 -9.03 1.73 15.11
N SER A 34 -9.75 2.84 14.96
CA SER A 34 -9.19 4.20 15.02
C SER A 34 -9.07 4.69 16.47
N GLY A 35 -8.03 5.47 16.76
CA GLY A 35 -7.69 5.96 18.09
C GLY A 35 -6.33 6.67 18.11
N PRO A 36 -5.94 7.32 19.22
CA PRO A 36 -4.70 8.11 19.31
C PRO A 36 -3.43 7.31 19.03
N LEU A 37 -3.43 6.03 19.41
CA LEU A 37 -2.34 5.12 19.13
C LEU A 37 -2.37 4.61 17.69
N THR A 38 -3.54 4.57 17.05
CA THR A 38 -3.75 4.03 15.70
C THR A 38 -3.72 5.07 14.58
N SER A 39 -3.69 6.36 14.93
CA SER A 39 -3.63 7.49 14.00
C SER A 39 -2.22 7.80 13.48
N SER A 40 -1.19 7.24 14.11
CA SER A 40 0.22 7.46 13.79
C SER A 40 0.90 6.18 13.34
N THR A 41 1.84 6.25 12.40
CA THR A 41 2.64 5.09 11.97
C THR A 41 3.72 4.67 12.97
N ILE A 42 3.98 5.48 14.00
CA ILE A 42 5.06 5.27 14.99
C ILE A 42 4.94 3.90 15.68
N CYS A 43 3.71 3.44 15.94
CA CYS A 43 3.46 2.21 16.67
C CYS A 43 2.81 1.10 15.82
N HIS A 44 2.81 1.22 14.48
CA HIS A 44 2.29 0.17 13.61
C HIS A 44 3.36 -0.37 12.67
N PRO A 45 3.30 -1.68 12.39
CA PRO A 45 4.08 -2.21 11.29
C PRO A 45 3.62 -1.58 9.97
N TYR A 46 4.59 -1.16 9.17
CA TYR A 46 4.41 -0.82 7.79
C TYR A 46 3.93 -2.05 6.99
N ILE A 47 3.04 -1.78 6.05
CA ILE A 47 2.49 -2.71 5.06
C ILE A 47 2.68 -2.12 3.66
N LEU A 48 2.35 -2.83 2.58
CA LEU A 48 2.56 -2.32 1.22
C LEU A 48 1.87 -0.97 0.98
N PHE A 49 0.70 -0.74 1.59
CA PHE A 49 -0.05 0.50 1.41
C PHE A 49 0.53 1.69 2.20
N THR A 50 1.33 1.45 3.25
CA THR A 50 1.83 2.48 4.17
C THR A 50 3.35 2.64 4.13
N ILE A 51 4.09 1.71 3.53
CA ILE A 51 5.57 1.79 3.49
C ILE A 51 6.09 3.03 2.74
N ALA A 52 5.30 3.60 1.82
CA ALA A 52 5.62 4.87 1.16
C ALA A 52 5.72 6.06 2.15
N GLU A 53 5.18 5.92 3.36
CA GLU A 53 5.27 6.95 4.40
C GLU A 53 6.61 6.87 5.16
N HIS A 54 7.26 5.70 5.18
CA HIS A 54 8.54 5.51 5.85
C HIS A 54 9.66 6.29 5.17
N ASP A 55 9.69 6.24 3.84
CA ASP A 55 10.78 6.79 3.03
C ASP A 55 10.40 8.08 2.28
N ARG A 56 9.22 8.63 2.58
CA ARG A 56 8.61 9.80 1.92
C ARG A 56 8.46 9.63 0.41
N GLY A 57 8.16 8.41 -0.06
CA GLY A 57 7.89 8.11 -1.46
C GLY A 57 9.13 8.01 -2.33
N ARG A 58 10.29 7.67 -1.75
CA ARG A 58 11.52 7.43 -2.53
C ARG A 58 11.54 6.04 -3.19
N ASN A 59 10.71 5.12 -2.71
CA ASN A 59 10.55 3.77 -3.23
C ASN A 59 9.34 3.71 -4.16
N SER A 60 9.61 3.75 -5.46
CA SER A 60 8.59 3.78 -6.52
C SER A 60 7.52 2.67 -6.41
N PRO A 61 7.88 1.40 -6.10
CA PRO A 61 6.92 0.35 -5.76
C PRO A 61 5.94 0.67 -4.63
N ALA A 62 6.39 1.40 -3.60
CA ALA A 62 5.51 1.77 -2.49
C ALA A 62 4.42 2.74 -2.94
N ILE A 63 4.75 3.62 -3.89
CA ILE A 63 3.81 4.62 -4.42
C ILE A 63 2.67 3.94 -5.19
N ILE A 64 2.96 2.93 -6.01
CA ILE A 64 1.90 2.24 -6.77
C ILE A 64 0.89 1.55 -5.85
N PHE A 65 1.35 0.82 -4.82
CA PHE A 65 0.44 0.18 -3.85
C PHE A 65 -0.42 1.21 -3.10
N ARG A 66 0.17 2.33 -2.69
CA ARG A 66 -0.56 3.43 -2.06
C ARG A 66 -1.59 4.03 -3.02
N SER A 67 -1.20 4.31 -4.27
CA SER A 67 -2.08 4.89 -5.29
C SER A 67 -3.28 3.99 -5.54
N ILE A 68 -3.05 2.69 -5.73
CA ILE A 68 -4.09 1.67 -5.90
C ILE A 68 -5.06 1.68 -4.71
N ALA A 69 -4.55 1.63 -3.48
CA ALA A 69 -5.40 1.64 -2.29
C ALA A 69 -6.25 2.91 -2.24
N VAL A 70 -5.67 4.09 -2.49
CA VAL A 70 -6.40 5.36 -2.53
C VAL A 70 -7.49 5.35 -3.60
N LYS A 71 -7.19 4.84 -4.79
CA LYS A 71 -8.18 4.77 -5.88
C LYS A 71 -9.34 3.87 -5.52
N ILE A 72 -9.09 2.68 -4.98
CA ILE A 72 -10.16 1.78 -4.55
C ILE A 72 -10.97 2.38 -3.40
N MET A 73 -10.34 3.08 -2.46
CA MET A 73 -11.07 3.74 -1.38
C MET A 73 -11.97 4.89 -1.89
N LYS A 74 -11.56 5.59 -2.95
CA LYS A 74 -12.31 6.70 -3.55
C LYS A 74 -13.39 6.25 -4.53
N GLN A 75 -13.09 5.26 -5.36
CA GLN A 75 -13.88 4.86 -6.51
C GLN A 75 -14.56 3.49 -6.31
N GLY A 76 -14.20 2.75 -5.26
CA GLY A 76 -14.75 1.42 -4.99
C GLY A 76 -14.46 0.45 -6.13
N ASN A 77 -15.50 -0.26 -6.56
CA ASN A 77 -15.39 -1.30 -7.59
C ASN A 77 -15.14 -0.78 -9.01
N THR A 78 -15.28 0.52 -9.25
CA THR A 78 -14.99 1.15 -10.55
C THR A 78 -13.58 1.70 -10.64
N ALA A 79 -12.73 1.42 -9.65
CA ALA A 79 -11.36 1.91 -9.61
C ALA A 79 -10.52 1.34 -10.76
N THR A 80 -9.85 2.24 -11.48
CA THR A 80 -9.03 1.91 -12.65
C THR A 80 -7.61 2.44 -12.51
N LEU A 81 -6.67 1.72 -13.12
CA LEU A 81 -5.26 2.06 -13.22
C LEU A 81 -4.96 2.55 -14.63
N ASN A 82 -4.23 3.66 -14.73
CA ASN A 82 -3.82 4.27 -16.00
C ASN A 82 -2.29 4.42 -16.07
N LYS A 83 -1.78 4.88 -17.21
CA LYS A 83 -0.33 5.00 -17.45
C LYS A 83 0.34 6.01 -16.51
N GLU A 84 -0.37 7.05 -16.09
CA GLU A 84 0.15 8.07 -15.17
C GLU A 84 0.37 7.48 -13.77
N ASP A 85 -0.49 6.56 -13.34
CA ASP A 85 -0.39 5.88 -12.04
C ASP A 85 0.82 4.93 -11.92
N VAL A 86 1.49 4.61 -13.03
CA VAL A 86 2.64 3.71 -13.08
C VAL A 86 3.89 4.38 -13.63
N ASN A 87 3.85 5.70 -13.77
CA ASN A 87 4.96 6.51 -14.27
C ASN A 87 5.96 6.84 -13.15
N PHE A 88 6.76 5.85 -12.78
CA PHE A 88 7.81 6.01 -11.78
C PHE A 88 9.11 5.37 -12.23
N ASP A 89 10.23 5.93 -11.78
CA ASP A 89 11.55 5.38 -12.00
C ASP A 89 11.73 4.12 -11.15
N ALA A 90 11.82 2.96 -11.81
CA ALA A 90 12.15 1.68 -11.21
C ALA A 90 13.47 1.15 -11.81
N ARG A 91 14.17 0.30 -11.04
CA ARG A 91 15.45 -0.32 -11.45
C ARG A 91 15.40 -1.83 -11.26
N GLY A 92 16.24 -2.55 -12.00
CA GLY A 92 16.38 -4.01 -11.90
C GLY A 92 15.06 -4.75 -12.10
N LYS A 93 14.85 -5.84 -11.34
CA LYS A 93 13.65 -6.69 -11.43
C LYS A 93 12.34 -5.95 -11.18
N THR A 94 12.37 -4.87 -10.40
CA THR A 94 11.20 -4.03 -10.16
C THR A 94 10.79 -3.31 -11.44
N LYS A 95 11.76 -2.86 -12.23
CA LYS A 95 11.49 -2.22 -13.53
C LYS A 95 10.79 -3.19 -14.48
N GLU A 96 11.27 -4.42 -14.57
CA GLU A 96 10.69 -5.46 -15.42
C GLU A 96 9.21 -5.72 -15.09
N VAL A 97 8.86 -5.80 -13.81
CA VAL A 97 7.46 -5.97 -13.38
C VAL A 97 6.62 -4.72 -13.70
N MET A 98 7.18 -3.53 -13.48
CA MET A 98 6.48 -2.27 -13.80
C MET A 98 6.25 -2.11 -15.30
N ASP A 99 7.21 -2.53 -16.14
CA ASP A 99 7.08 -2.51 -17.59
C ASP A 99 5.96 -3.46 -18.05
N LYS A 100 5.85 -4.67 -17.47
CA LYS A 100 4.71 -5.57 -17.74
C LYS A 100 3.36 -4.96 -17.36
N ILE A 101 3.29 -4.21 -16.25
CA ILE A 101 2.07 -3.49 -15.87
C ILE A 101 1.75 -2.38 -16.87
N ARG A 102 2.76 -1.62 -17.33
CA ARG A 102 2.59 -0.59 -18.37
C ARG A 102 2.09 -1.19 -19.68
N ASP A 103 2.64 -2.33 -20.10
CA ASP A 103 2.21 -3.04 -21.30
C ASP A 103 0.76 -3.50 -21.19
N LEU A 104 0.36 -4.00 -20.01
CA LEU A 104 -1.03 -4.40 -19.72
C LEU A 104 -2.00 -3.21 -19.83
N ILE A 105 -1.60 -2.02 -19.39
CA ILE A 105 -2.38 -0.78 -19.55
C ILE A 105 -2.33 -0.28 -21.01
N GLY A 106 -1.22 -0.49 -21.72
CA GLY A 106 -1.08 -0.11 -23.12
C GLY A 106 -2.15 -0.72 -24.04
N GLN A 107 -2.70 -1.86 -23.65
CA GLN A 107 -3.77 -2.55 -24.39
C GLN A 107 -5.14 -1.90 -24.22
N ASN A 108 -5.40 -1.27 -23.07
CA ASN A 108 -6.67 -0.62 -22.74
C ASN A 108 -6.30 0.60 -21.88
N ASP A 109 -6.40 1.82 -22.41
CA ASP A 109 -5.88 3.06 -21.80
C ASP A 109 -6.13 3.21 -20.29
N ASN A 110 -7.18 2.55 -19.78
CA ASN A 110 -7.34 2.24 -18.37
C ASN A 110 -7.70 0.75 -18.19
N ILE A 111 -7.19 0.13 -17.14
CA ILE A 111 -7.57 -1.24 -16.74
C ILE A 111 -8.27 -1.24 -15.38
N PRO A 112 -9.27 -2.11 -15.14
CA PRO A 112 -9.84 -2.28 -13.82
C PRO A 112 -8.79 -2.83 -12.86
N ILE A 113 -8.80 -2.36 -11.61
CA ILE A 113 -7.91 -2.88 -10.57
C ILE A 113 -8.47 -4.18 -9.98
N LEU A 114 -9.75 -4.16 -9.60
CA LEU A 114 -10.44 -5.33 -9.06
C LEU A 114 -10.81 -6.32 -10.16
N ASN A 115 -10.89 -7.60 -9.80
CA ASN A 115 -11.17 -8.72 -10.70
C ASN A 115 -10.19 -8.85 -11.89
N ASN A 116 -9.02 -8.21 -11.82
CA ASN A 116 -7.99 -8.26 -12.85
C ASN A 116 -6.85 -9.20 -12.41
N GLN A 117 -6.96 -10.47 -12.78
CA GLN A 117 -6.00 -11.50 -12.37
C GLN A 117 -4.59 -11.27 -12.93
N ASN A 118 -4.48 -10.73 -14.15
CA ASN A 118 -3.19 -10.42 -14.77
C ASN A 118 -2.47 -9.31 -14.00
N LEU A 119 -3.17 -8.22 -13.68
CA LEU A 119 -2.63 -7.16 -12.84
C LEU A 119 -2.27 -7.68 -11.44
N ASN A 120 -3.14 -8.51 -10.85
CA ASN A 120 -2.88 -9.10 -9.54
C ASN A 120 -1.58 -9.92 -9.51
N ALA A 121 -1.33 -10.75 -10.52
CA ALA A 121 -0.10 -11.56 -10.58
C ALA A 121 1.17 -10.69 -10.56
N TYR A 122 1.17 -9.57 -11.30
CA TYR A 122 2.28 -8.62 -11.29
C TYR A 122 2.40 -7.86 -9.96
N LEU A 123 1.28 -7.49 -9.34
CA LEU A 123 1.29 -6.86 -8.02
C LEU A 123 1.77 -7.83 -6.93
N GLU A 124 1.43 -9.12 -7.00
CA GLU A 124 1.97 -10.15 -6.12
C GLU A 124 3.49 -10.32 -6.27
N GLU A 125 3.98 -10.29 -7.50
CA GLU A 125 5.43 -10.32 -7.78
C GLU A 125 6.14 -9.09 -7.19
N LEU A 126 5.57 -7.90 -7.40
CA LEU A 126 6.09 -6.65 -6.86
C LEU A 126 6.08 -6.65 -5.32
N ALA A 127 5.01 -7.16 -4.71
CA ALA A 127 4.87 -7.29 -3.27
C ALA A 127 5.98 -8.16 -2.65
N LYS A 128 6.33 -9.29 -3.30
CA LYS A 128 7.43 -10.16 -2.87
C LYS A 128 8.77 -9.43 -2.87
N GLN A 129 9.03 -8.60 -3.89
CA GLN A 129 10.26 -7.82 -3.98
C GLN A 129 10.35 -6.75 -2.87
N MET A 130 9.22 -6.21 -2.43
CA MET A 130 9.18 -5.21 -1.36
C MET A 130 9.31 -5.78 0.05
N MET A 131 9.07 -7.09 0.23
CA MET A 131 9.03 -7.71 1.56
C MET A 131 10.30 -7.48 2.41
N PRO A 132 11.53 -7.58 1.87
CA PRO A 132 12.73 -7.29 2.67
C PRO A 132 12.78 -5.86 3.21
N SER A 133 12.32 -4.89 2.42
CA SER A 133 12.26 -3.49 2.84
C SER A 133 11.22 -3.29 3.94
N ILE A 134 10.04 -3.92 3.82
CA ILE A 134 9.01 -3.91 4.87
C ILE A 134 9.54 -4.49 6.18
N VAL A 135 10.20 -5.65 6.12
CA VAL A 135 10.78 -6.29 7.30
C VAL A 135 11.80 -5.36 7.97
N ALA A 136 12.69 -4.75 7.19
CA ALA A 136 13.68 -3.81 7.71
C ALA A 136 13.03 -2.58 8.39
N CYS A 137 12.00 -1.99 7.78
CA CYS A 137 11.26 -0.87 8.37
C CYS A 137 10.59 -1.27 9.69
N ASN A 138 10.00 -2.47 9.73
CA ASN A 138 9.28 -2.98 10.90
C ASN A 138 10.21 -3.33 12.07
N LEU A 139 11.47 -3.69 11.81
CA LEU A 139 12.48 -3.82 12.87
C LEU A 139 12.74 -2.49 13.57
N SER A 140 12.67 -1.35 12.85
CA SER A 140 12.78 -0.03 13.46
C SER A 140 11.58 0.29 14.35
N VAL A 141 10.36 -0.04 13.88
CA VAL A 141 9.13 0.14 14.67
C VAL A 141 9.18 -0.70 15.95
N GLN A 142 9.62 -1.96 15.87
CA GLN A 142 9.75 -2.83 17.03
C GLN A 142 10.64 -2.22 18.13
N LYS A 143 11.79 -1.66 17.77
CA LYS A 143 12.68 -0.98 18.72
C LYS A 143 11.98 0.18 19.41
N GLN A 144 11.21 0.97 18.65
CA GLN A 144 10.51 2.13 19.19
C GLN A 144 9.37 1.74 20.12
N VAL A 145 8.61 0.69 19.76
CA VAL A 145 7.56 0.13 20.63
C VAL A 145 8.16 -0.36 21.94
N ASN A 146 9.25 -1.14 21.90
CA ASN A 146 9.92 -1.63 23.11
C ASN A 146 10.38 -0.46 24.00
N ALA A 147 11.02 0.55 23.44
CA ALA A 147 11.48 1.71 24.21
C ALA A 147 10.34 2.47 24.91
N VAL A 148 9.16 2.57 24.28
CA VAL A 148 7.98 3.20 24.88
C VAL A 148 7.48 2.37 26.08
N PHE A 149 7.45 1.04 25.96
CA PHE A 149 7.00 0.17 27.06
C PHE A 149 8.04 0.06 28.19
N ASP A 150 9.33 0.04 27.86
CA ASP A 150 10.43 0.07 28.84
C ASP A 150 10.43 1.39 29.64
N PHE A 151 10.04 2.52 29.03
CA PHE A 151 9.90 3.80 29.74
C PHE A 151 8.69 3.84 30.70
N LEU A 152 7.67 3.01 30.44
CA LEU A 152 6.42 2.99 31.21
C LEU A 152 6.38 1.90 32.28
N SER A 153 7.42 1.08 32.41
CA SER A 153 7.56 -0.01 33.40
C SER A 153 8.49 0.37 34.53
#